data_AF-A0A9D9LXT7-F1
#
_entry.id   AF-A0A9D9LXT7-F1
#
_cell.length_a   1.000
_cell.length_b   1.000
_cell.length_c   1.000
_cell.angle_alpha   90.00
_cell.angle_beta   90.00
_cell.angle_gamma   90.00
#
_symmetry.space_group_name_H-M   'P 1'
#
loop_
_entity.id
_entity.type
_entity.pdbx_description
1 polymer ?
#
loop_
_entity_poly.entity_id
_entity_poly.type
_entity_poly.pdbx_seq_one_letter_code
_entity_poly.pdbx_strand_id
1 'polypeptide(L)'
;MVAWATHFRKSRRVIIGVSLVSVAYFGFYRTGCVCSIGSIQNVALALADGRNYTIPLVVLLLFLLPLLFALFFGRVYCGGVCPMGALQELVNIHNFRISRAVSWALGLIPWIYLAFAILYAATRSQFIICKFDPFIGIFRLGGDIGMIVFGALLLILSVFVGRPFCRFLCPYGVLLGLMSSLAKRRVEVTSEKCINCTLCHHSCPVDAIREPTSSNDKQTEKRNLGVKRIFLYILILPLLTISGALLLQSQSERLSLAHRDVWLYEQLQSQNNVSGSFNLSPEVEAFHEMGRDPEELQTSVLSVRKSYRIWSAIAGGLIGFVLGCKLIRLSTKRTRKTYETEASSCVACGRCFNYCPQNLKKPITKDETKPL
;
A
#
# COMPACT_ATOMS: atom_id res chain seq x y z
N MET A 1 7.63 2.10 -21.55
CA MET A 1 8.16 3.49 -21.52
C MET A 1 8.77 3.89 -20.17
N VAL A 2 8.02 3.89 -19.05
CA VAL A 2 8.56 4.34 -17.74
C VAL A 2 9.80 3.53 -17.30
N ALA A 3 9.77 2.20 -17.41
CA ALA A 3 10.94 1.38 -17.08
C ALA A 3 12.18 1.75 -17.90
N TRP A 4 11.99 2.00 -19.20
CA TRP A 4 13.05 2.43 -20.10
C TRP A 4 13.61 3.81 -19.72
N ALA A 5 12.72 4.77 -19.44
CA ALA A 5 13.10 6.12 -19.00
C ALA A 5 13.86 6.10 -17.67
N THR A 6 13.48 5.21 -16.75
CA THR A 6 14.08 5.08 -15.42
C THR A 6 15.44 4.39 -15.43
N HIS A 7 15.65 3.39 -16.28
CA HIS A 7 16.87 2.58 -16.26
C HIS A 7 17.91 3.04 -17.27
N PHE A 8 17.50 3.40 -18.48
CA PHE A 8 18.42 3.73 -19.57
C PHE A 8 18.57 5.24 -19.76
N ARG A 9 17.45 5.95 -19.98
CA ARG A 9 17.49 7.38 -20.33
C ARG A 9 17.71 8.31 -19.14
N LYS A 10 17.39 7.87 -17.92
CA LYS A 10 17.36 8.68 -16.68
C LYS A 10 16.63 10.03 -16.88
N SER A 11 15.50 10.01 -17.60
CA SER A 11 14.76 11.23 -17.95
C SER A 11 13.45 11.36 -17.19
N ARG A 12 13.34 12.43 -16.39
CA ARG A 12 12.09 12.78 -15.69
C ARG A 12 10.99 13.21 -16.64
N ARG A 13 11.33 13.87 -17.76
CA ARG A 13 10.35 14.40 -18.73
C ARG A 13 9.46 13.30 -19.31
N VAL A 14 10.06 12.17 -19.68
CA VAL A 14 9.31 11.01 -20.19
C VAL A 14 8.38 10.43 -19.13
N ILE A 15 8.83 10.36 -17.87
CA ILE A 15 8.00 9.87 -16.76
C ILE A 15 6.81 10.79 -16.52
N ILE A 16 7.01 12.11 -16.52
CA ILE A 16 5.92 13.11 -16.39
C ILE A 16 4.94 13.02 -17.56
N GLY A 17 5.43 12.84 -18.79
CA GLY A 17 4.57 12.66 -19.96
C GLY A 17 3.64 11.45 -19.81
N VAL A 18 4.18 10.29 -19.40
CA VAL A 18 3.36 9.10 -19.12
C VAL A 18 2.41 9.33 -17.94
N SER A 19 2.83 10.05 -16.90
CA SER A 19 1.98 10.41 -15.77
C SER A 19 0.75 11.24 -16.19
N LEU A 20 0.95 12.26 -17.04
CA LEU A 20 -0.14 13.09 -17.57
C LEU A 20 -1.15 12.26 -18.38
N VAL A 21 -0.66 11.42 -19.29
CA VAL A 21 -1.50 10.52 -20.08
C VAL A 21 -2.25 9.54 -19.17
N SER A 22 -1.59 8.99 -18.15
CA SER A 22 -2.20 8.04 -17.21
C SER A 22 -3.32 8.69 -16.40
N VAL A 23 -3.12 9.93 -15.93
CA VAL A 23 -4.14 10.69 -15.19
C VAL A 23 -5.31 11.06 -16.10
N ALA A 24 -5.05 11.54 -17.32
CA ALA A 24 -6.11 11.89 -18.26
C ALA A 24 -6.95 10.66 -18.67
N TYR A 25 -6.28 9.55 -19.02
CA TYR A 25 -6.96 8.35 -19.52
C TYR A 25 -7.53 7.45 -18.41
N PHE A 26 -6.70 6.96 -17.49
CA PHE A 26 -7.16 6.04 -16.43
C PHE A 26 -7.88 6.76 -15.29
N GLY A 27 -7.52 8.02 -15.04
CA GLY A 27 -8.20 8.86 -14.06
C GLY A 27 -9.54 9.35 -14.61
N PHE A 28 -9.53 10.36 -15.48
CA PHE A 28 -10.75 11.06 -15.89
C PHE A 28 -11.56 10.33 -16.96
N TYR A 29 -10.94 9.85 -18.05
CA TYR A 29 -11.70 9.21 -19.15
C TYR A 29 -12.33 7.87 -18.75
N ARG A 30 -11.60 7.03 -18.01
CA ARG A 30 -12.09 5.74 -17.47
C ARG A 30 -12.67 5.87 -16.06
N THR A 31 -12.78 7.10 -15.54
CA THR A 31 -13.37 7.42 -14.24
C THR A 31 -12.84 6.56 -13.08
N GLY A 32 -11.55 6.22 -13.09
CA GLY A 32 -10.90 5.36 -12.08
C GLY A 32 -11.24 3.85 -12.15
N CYS A 33 -11.96 3.38 -13.17
CA CYS A 33 -12.25 1.97 -13.40
C CYS A 33 -11.22 1.36 -14.37
N VAL A 34 -10.44 0.32 -14.05
CA VAL A 34 -10.42 -0.60 -12.91
C VAL A 34 -9.32 -0.19 -11.92
N CYS A 35 -9.64 -0.11 -10.62
CA CYS A 35 -8.65 0.26 -9.60
C CYS A 35 -7.69 -0.89 -9.31
N SER A 36 -6.40 -0.70 -9.65
CA SER A 36 -5.35 -1.68 -9.37
C SER A 36 -5.17 -1.97 -7.87
N ILE A 37 -5.54 -1.03 -7.00
CA ILE A 37 -5.45 -1.22 -5.54
C ILE A 37 -6.59 -2.13 -5.05
N GLY A 38 -7.82 -1.88 -5.50
CA GLY A 38 -8.98 -2.72 -5.18
C GLY A 38 -8.84 -4.17 -5.68
N SER A 39 -8.03 -4.40 -6.72
CA SER A 39 -7.76 -5.75 -7.24
C SER A 39 -7.20 -6.72 -6.19
N ILE A 40 -6.52 -6.22 -5.14
CA ILE A 40 -6.05 -7.05 -4.02
C ILE A 40 -7.20 -7.81 -3.37
N GLN A 41 -8.33 -7.14 -3.14
CA GLN A 41 -9.47 -7.74 -2.46
C GLN A 41 -10.21 -8.73 -3.37
N ASN A 42 -10.29 -8.46 -4.68
CA ASN A 42 -10.84 -9.43 -5.64
C ASN A 42 -9.99 -10.72 -5.67
N VAL A 43 -8.66 -10.58 -5.65
CA VAL A 43 -7.74 -11.73 -5.58
C VAL A 43 -7.87 -12.45 -4.24
N ALA A 44 -7.94 -11.72 -3.12
CA ALA A 44 -8.12 -12.32 -1.80
C ALA A 44 -9.43 -13.11 -1.69
N LEU A 45 -10.53 -12.56 -2.20
CA LEU A 45 -11.83 -13.23 -2.24
C LEU A 45 -11.78 -14.51 -3.07
N ALA A 46 -11.17 -14.47 -4.26
CA ALA A 46 -11.06 -15.64 -5.11
C ALA A 46 -10.17 -16.75 -4.53
N LEU A 47 -9.12 -16.37 -3.79
CA LEU A 47 -8.27 -17.34 -3.09
C LEU A 47 -9.01 -17.98 -1.91
N ALA A 48 -9.85 -17.22 -1.21
CA ALA A 48 -10.64 -17.72 -0.08
C ALA A 48 -11.82 -18.59 -0.53
N ASP A 49 -12.43 -18.28 -1.67
CA ASP A 49 -13.70 -18.85 -2.13
C ASP A 49 -13.65 -19.35 -3.58
N GLY A 50 -12.53 -19.99 -3.93
CA GLY A 50 -12.20 -20.39 -5.30
C GLY A 50 -13.18 -21.35 -5.99
N ARG A 51 -14.26 -21.76 -5.33
CA ARG A 51 -15.36 -22.55 -5.91
C ARG A 51 -16.51 -21.69 -6.45
N ASN A 52 -16.72 -20.49 -5.92
CA ASN A 52 -17.93 -19.69 -6.18
C ASN A 52 -17.67 -18.30 -6.79
N TYR A 53 -16.42 -17.83 -6.81
CA TYR A 53 -16.07 -16.52 -7.37
C TYR A 53 -15.02 -16.63 -8.47
N THR A 54 -15.40 -16.22 -9.69
CA THR A 54 -14.51 -16.16 -10.85
C THR A 54 -13.96 -14.74 -11.03
N ILE A 55 -12.63 -14.61 -11.05
CA ILE A 55 -12.00 -13.29 -11.27
C ILE A 55 -11.97 -12.99 -12.77
N PRO A 56 -12.44 -11.80 -13.21
CA PRO A 56 -12.24 -11.36 -14.58
C PRO A 56 -10.76 -11.27 -14.94
N LEU A 57 -10.37 -11.80 -16.11
CA LEU A 57 -8.96 -11.83 -16.56
C LEU A 57 -8.29 -10.45 -16.50
N VAL A 58 -9.02 -9.39 -16.82
CA VAL A 58 -8.54 -8.00 -16.78
C VAL A 58 -8.10 -7.59 -15.37
N VAL A 59 -8.86 -7.97 -14.33
CA VAL A 59 -8.55 -7.65 -12.92
C VAL A 59 -7.30 -8.40 -12.48
N LEU A 60 -7.19 -9.67 -12.87
CA LEU A 60 -6.02 -10.49 -12.57
C LEU A 60 -4.75 -9.94 -13.23
N LEU A 61 -4.83 -9.54 -14.51
CA LEU A 61 -3.71 -8.94 -15.22
C LEU A 61 -3.31 -7.59 -14.62
N LEU A 62 -4.27 -6.74 -14.24
CA LEU A 62 -4.00 -5.47 -13.56
C LEU A 62 -3.37 -5.64 -12.17
N PHE A 63 -3.64 -6.75 -11.49
CA PHE A 63 -2.97 -7.10 -10.24
C PHE A 63 -1.54 -7.64 -10.48
N LEU A 64 -1.37 -8.57 -11.42
CA LEU A 64 -0.14 -9.35 -11.59
C LEU A 64 0.93 -8.60 -12.39
N LEU A 65 0.56 -7.88 -13.45
CA LEU A 65 1.53 -7.19 -14.32
C LEU A 65 2.38 -6.19 -13.53
N PRO A 66 1.83 -5.28 -12.70
CA PRO A 66 2.67 -4.34 -11.98
C PRO A 66 3.56 -5.01 -10.92
N LEU A 67 3.14 -6.14 -10.34
CA LEU A 67 3.98 -6.94 -9.44
C LEU A 67 5.16 -7.56 -10.19
N LEU A 68 4.92 -8.12 -11.38
CA LEU A 68 5.97 -8.66 -12.23
C LEU A 68 6.97 -7.56 -12.64
N PHE A 69 6.47 -6.39 -13.06
CA PHE A 69 7.33 -5.25 -13.37
C PHE A 69 8.10 -4.75 -12.14
N ALA A 70 7.49 -4.77 -10.95
CA ALA A 70 8.17 -4.43 -9.71
C ALA A 70 9.32 -5.39 -9.39
N LEU A 71 9.15 -6.68 -9.67
CA LEU A 71 10.17 -7.70 -9.49
C LEU A 71 11.35 -7.55 -10.48
N PHE A 72 11.14 -7.05 -11.70
CA PHE A 72 12.24 -6.90 -12.65
C PHE A 72 12.91 -5.52 -12.64
N PHE A 73 12.11 -4.46 -12.53
CA PHE A 73 12.55 -3.07 -12.76
C PHE A 73 12.33 -2.14 -11.55
N GLY A 74 11.85 -2.67 -10.43
CA GLY A 74 11.41 -1.88 -9.28
C GLY A 74 10.06 -1.21 -9.52
N ARG A 75 9.64 -0.32 -8.60
CA ARG A 75 8.28 0.26 -8.57
C ARG A 75 7.99 1.33 -9.64
N VAL A 76 8.33 1.04 -10.89
CA VAL A 76 8.09 1.89 -12.07
C VAL A 76 6.61 2.13 -12.33
N TYR A 77 5.73 1.19 -11.93
CA TYR A 77 4.28 1.39 -12.00
C TYR A 77 3.83 2.59 -11.18
N CYS A 78 4.28 2.70 -9.92
CA CYS A 78 3.97 3.84 -9.06
C CYS A 78 4.55 5.16 -9.61
N GLY A 79 5.67 5.10 -10.33
CA GLY A 79 6.38 6.28 -10.83
C GLY A 79 5.56 7.13 -11.79
N GLY A 80 4.90 6.50 -12.77
CA GLY A 80 4.08 7.24 -13.74
C GLY A 80 2.95 6.49 -14.43
N VAL A 81 2.73 5.20 -14.15
CA VAL A 81 1.61 4.43 -14.74
C VAL A 81 0.38 4.46 -13.84
N CYS A 82 0.59 4.39 -12.52
CA CYS A 82 -0.48 4.49 -11.54
C CYS A 82 -1.06 5.92 -11.56
N PRO A 83 -2.34 6.12 -11.94
CA PRO A 83 -2.93 7.47 -12.05
C PRO A 83 -2.95 8.19 -10.70
N MET A 84 -3.15 7.45 -9.61
CA MET A 84 -3.16 7.99 -8.25
C MET A 84 -1.77 8.46 -7.81
N GLY A 85 -0.72 7.72 -8.14
CA GLY A 85 0.66 8.12 -7.86
C GLY A 85 1.10 9.29 -8.72
N ALA A 86 0.70 9.28 -9.99
CA ALA A 86 0.96 10.36 -10.95
C ALA A 86 0.31 11.67 -10.50
N LEU A 87 -0.96 11.65 -10.10
CA LEU A 87 -1.68 12.85 -9.64
C LEU A 87 -0.98 13.49 -8.44
N GLN A 88 -0.59 12.71 -7.43
CA GLN A 88 0.14 13.22 -6.25
C GLN A 88 1.51 13.80 -6.62
N GLU A 89 2.20 13.27 -7.64
CA GLU A 89 3.47 13.81 -8.09
C GLU A 89 3.31 15.13 -8.86
N LEU A 90 2.24 15.26 -9.64
CA LEU A 90 1.96 16.45 -10.44
C LEU A 90 1.61 17.66 -9.56
N VAL A 91 0.90 17.45 -8.45
CA VAL A 91 0.54 18.53 -7.50
C VAL A 91 1.65 18.82 -6.48
N ASN A 92 2.69 17.98 -6.41
CA ASN A 92 3.73 18.13 -5.39
C ASN A 92 4.72 19.26 -5.72
N ILE A 93 4.63 20.36 -4.96
CA ILE A 93 5.47 21.55 -5.10
C ILE A 93 6.62 21.51 -4.09
N HIS A 94 6.31 21.37 -2.81
CA HIS A 94 7.28 21.37 -1.71
C HIS A 94 7.37 19.98 -1.08
N ASN A 95 8.52 19.66 -0.48
CA ASN A 95 8.75 18.38 0.18
C ASN A 95 9.31 18.60 1.58
N PHE A 96 8.42 18.59 2.58
CA PHE A 96 8.85 18.48 3.96
C PHE A 96 9.34 17.08 4.25
N ARG A 97 10.52 17.01 4.88
CA ARG A 97 11.10 15.75 5.32
C ARG A 97 10.46 15.31 6.62
N ILE A 98 9.99 14.08 6.63
CA ILE A 98 9.40 13.47 7.83
C ILE A 98 10.51 12.79 8.60
N SER A 99 10.51 12.92 9.93
CA SER A 99 11.50 12.26 10.78
C SER A 99 11.48 10.73 10.57
N ARG A 100 12.63 10.08 10.81
CA ARG A 100 12.75 8.62 10.61
C ARG A 100 11.78 7.84 11.50
N ALA A 101 11.56 8.30 12.73
CA ALA A 101 10.64 7.68 13.68
C ALA A 101 9.18 7.73 13.20
N VAL A 102 8.72 8.91 12.76
CA VAL A 102 7.36 9.10 12.24
C VAL A 102 7.19 8.29 10.95
N SER A 103 8.17 8.30 10.04
CA SER A 103 8.13 7.50 8.82
C SER A 103 8.05 5.99 9.08
N TRP A 104 8.75 5.52 10.11
CA TRP A 104 8.72 4.12 10.52
C TRP A 104 7.34 3.71 11.04
N ALA A 105 6.75 4.54 11.90
CA ALA A 105 5.44 4.34 12.51
C ALA A 105 4.32 4.39 11.46
N LEU A 106 4.24 5.46 10.67
CA LEU A 106 3.24 5.59 9.61
C LEU A 106 3.41 4.51 8.53
N GLY A 107 4.62 4.02 8.30
CA GLY A 107 4.83 2.92 7.38
C GLY A 107 4.22 1.59 7.84
N LEU A 108 3.68 1.47 9.07
CA LEU A 108 2.93 0.28 9.52
C LEU A 108 1.49 0.30 9.01
N ILE A 109 0.93 1.49 8.79
CA ILE A 109 -0.46 1.68 8.37
C ILE A 109 -0.78 0.92 7.08
N PRO A 110 0.03 0.93 6.00
CA PRO A 110 -0.26 0.16 4.79
C PRO A 110 -0.35 -1.35 5.02
N TRP A 111 0.42 -1.88 5.97
CA TRP A 111 0.42 -3.30 6.31
C TRP A 111 -0.80 -3.69 7.12
N ILE A 112 -1.17 -2.85 8.10
CA ILE A 112 -2.40 -3.01 8.87
C ILE A 112 -3.60 -2.95 7.91
N TYR A 113 -3.61 -1.96 7.03
CA TYR A 113 -4.67 -1.81 6.05
C TYR A 113 -4.76 -2.98 5.07
N LEU A 114 -3.62 -3.51 4.60
CA LEU A 114 -3.58 -4.73 3.80
C LEU A 114 -4.15 -5.95 4.56
N ALA A 115 -3.78 -6.13 5.83
CA ALA A 115 -4.26 -7.24 6.65
C ALA A 115 -5.79 -7.20 6.84
N PHE A 116 -6.35 -6.02 7.17
CA PHE A 116 -7.79 -5.85 7.27
C PHE A 116 -8.51 -5.96 5.92
N ALA A 117 -7.90 -5.46 4.84
CA ALA A 117 -8.46 -5.58 3.50
C ALA A 117 -8.59 -7.05 3.05
N ILE A 118 -7.59 -7.88 3.36
CA ILE A 118 -7.62 -9.33 3.11
C ILE A 118 -8.67 -10.00 4.01
N LEU A 119 -8.68 -9.69 5.31
CA LEU A 119 -9.66 -10.21 6.28
C LEU A 119 -11.09 -10.01 5.78
N TYR A 120 -11.48 -8.77 5.49
CA TYR A 120 -12.86 -8.46 5.12
C TYR A 120 -13.24 -8.96 3.72
N ALA A 121 -12.29 -9.00 2.79
CA ALA A 121 -12.52 -9.58 1.47
C ALA A 121 -12.72 -11.10 1.55
N ALA A 122 -11.89 -11.79 2.33
CA ALA A 122 -11.96 -13.24 2.47
C ALA A 122 -13.21 -13.70 3.24
N THR A 123 -13.78 -12.86 4.10
CA THR A 123 -15.04 -13.14 4.81
C THR A 123 -16.29 -12.64 4.07
N ARG A 124 -16.18 -12.17 2.82
CA ARG A 124 -17.31 -11.62 2.01
C ARG A 124 -18.08 -10.47 2.66
N SER A 125 -17.47 -9.75 3.60
CA SER A 125 -18.18 -8.71 4.34
C SER A 125 -18.21 -7.38 3.60
N GLN A 126 -17.03 -6.81 3.33
CA GLN A 126 -16.93 -5.52 2.66
C GLN A 126 -15.58 -5.29 1.99
N PHE A 127 -15.62 -4.53 0.90
CA PHE A 127 -14.44 -4.07 0.18
C PHE A 127 -13.95 -2.73 0.75
N ILE A 128 -13.28 -2.77 1.90
CA ILE A 128 -12.78 -1.58 2.60
C ILE A 128 -11.91 -0.68 1.70
N ILE A 129 -11.15 -1.24 0.76
CA ILE A 129 -10.32 -0.45 -0.17
C ILE A 129 -11.19 0.39 -1.08
N CYS A 130 -12.28 -0.18 -1.60
CA CYS A 130 -13.19 0.54 -2.49
C CYS A 130 -14.04 1.56 -1.72
N LYS A 131 -14.37 1.26 -0.46
CA LYS A 131 -15.15 2.17 0.41
C LYS A 131 -14.35 3.40 0.85
N PHE A 132 -13.04 3.26 1.07
CA PHE A 132 -12.18 4.37 1.49
C PHE A 132 -11.24 4.85 0.38
N ASP A 133 -11.52 4.55 -0.90
CA ASP A 133 -10.70 5.03 -2.01
C ASP A 133 -10.93 6.54 -2.20
N PRO A 134 -9.97 7.40 -1.79
CA PRO A 134 -10.15 8.84 -1.85
C PRO A 134 -10.26 9.37 -3.29
N PHE A 135 -9.80 8.59 -4.26
CA PHE A 135 -9.57 9.06 -5.61
C PHE A 135 -10.68 8.64 -6.57
N ILE A 136 -11.49 7.64 -6.21
CA ILE A 136 -12.76 7.39 -6.92
C ILE A 136 -13.64 8.64 -6.84
N GLY A 137 -13.74 9.27 -5.66
CA GLY A 137 -14.49 10.52 -5.49
C GLY A 137 -13.97 11.66 -6.37
N ILE A 138 -12.65 11.79 -6.49
CA ILE A 138 -12.00 12.83 -7.31
C ILE A 138 -12.18 12.56 -8.81
N PHE A 139 -11.91 11.33 -9.27
CA PHE A 139 -11.94 11.00 -10.70
C PHE A 139 -13.34 10.79 -11.27
N ARG A 140 -14.31 10.38 -10.43
CA ARG A 140 -15.72 10.26 -10.82
C ARG A 140 -16.51 11.55 -10.62
N LEU A 141 -15.92 12.56 -9.96
CA LEU A 141 -16.61 13.78 -9.53
C LEU A 141 -17.93 13.46 -8.80
N GLY A 142 -17.92 12.39 -8.01
CA GLY A 142 -19.12 11.83 -7.39
C GLY A 142 -18.78 10.71 -6.41
N GLY A 143 -19.58 10.59 -5.36
CA GLY A 143 -19.38 9.64 -4.27
C GLY A 143 -19.87 10.20 -2.94
N ASP A 144 -19.65 9.43 -1.87
CA ASP A 144 -19.93 9.87 -0.50
C ASP A 144 -19.09 11.11 -0.15
N ILE A 145 -19.69 12.07 0.57
CA ILE A 145 -19.04 13.33 0.95
C ILE A 145 -17.74 13.05 1.73
N GLY A 146 -17.72 12.03 2.57
CA GLY A 146 -16.54 11.62 3.33
C GLY A 146 -15.38 11.20 2.43
N MET A 147 -15.64 10.48 1.33
CA MET A 147 -14.61 10.08 0.38
C MET A 147 -13.99 11.28 -0.34
N ILE A 148 -14.84 12.23 -0.76
CA ILE A 148 -14.40 13.44 -1.47
C ILE A 148 -13.54 14.32 -0.54
N VAL A 149 -14.00 14.56 0.69
CA VAL A 149 -13.27 15.35 1.69
C VAL A 149 -11.92 14.70 2.01
N PHE A 150 -11.91 13.37 2.20
CA PHE A 150 -10.68 12.63 2.46
C PHE A 150 -9.69 12.70 1.29
N GLY A 151 -10.17 12.58 0.05
CA GLY A 151 -9.36 12.72 -1.15
C GLY A 151 -8.79 14.13 -1.32
N ALA A 152 -9.61 15.16 -1.11
CA ALA A 152 -9.18 16.55 -1.17
C ALA A 152 -8.09 16.84 -0.14
N LEU A 153 -8.26 16.38 1.11
CA LEU A 153 -7.27 16.53 2.17
C LEU A 153 -5.96 15.83 1.82
N LEU A 154 -6.02 14.61 1.26
CA LEU A 154 -4.82 13.91 0.80
C LEU A 154 -4.12 14.61 -0.37
N LEU A 155 -4.87 15.22 -1.30
CA LEU A 155 -4.28 16.02 -2.38
C LEU A 155 -3.60 17.28 -1.86
N ILE A 156 -4.24 18.02 -0.95
CA ILE A 156 -3.65 19.18 -0.28
C ILE A 156 -2.36 18.77 0.44
N LEU A 157 -2.40 17.65 1.19
CA LEU A 157 -1.21 17.11 1.84
C LEU A 157 -0.11 16.74 0.84
N SER A 158 -0.48 16.28 -0.36
CA SER A 158 0.46 15.91 -1.43
C SER A 158 1.24 17.10 -2.01
N VAL A 159 0.75 18.33 -1.84
CA VAL A 159 1.46 19.55 -2.23
C VAL A 159 2.73 19.73 -1.40
N PHE A 160 2.69 19.34 -0.12
CA PHE A 160 3.73 19.57 0.88
C PHE A 160 4.54 18.33 1.25
N VAL A 161 3.93 17.15 1.14
CA VAL A 161 4.54 15.85 1.42
C VAL A 161 4.55 15.05 0.13
N GLY A 162 5.70 14.50 -0.24
CA GLY A 162 5.80 13.69 -1.45
C GLY A 162 5.00 12.39 -1.34
N ARG A 163 3.92 12.29 -2.12
CA ARG A 163 3.10 11.07 -2.31
C ARG A 163 2.66 10.40 -0.99
N PRO A 164 1.92 11.12 -0.11
CA PRO A 164 1.53 10.65 1.21
C PRO A 164 0.72 9.35 1.13
N PHE A 165 -0.18 9.21 0.15
CA PHE A 165 -0.98 8.00 0.01
C PHE A 165 -0.10 6.80 -0.38
N CYS A 166 0.76 6.94 -1.39
CA CYS A 166 1.64 5.86 -1.81
C CYS A 166 2.64 5.44 -0.72
N ARG A 167 3.01 6.36 0.17
CA ARG A 167 3.98 6.13 1.25
C ARG A 167 3.33 5.53 2.51
N PHE A 168 2.13 5.97 2.88
CA PHE A 168 1.56 5.69 4.20
C PHE A 168 0.19 5.02 4.20
N LEU A 169 -0.52 4.97 3.07
CA LEU A 169 -1.86 4.36 3.03
C LEU A 169 -1.97 3.21 2.02
N CYS A 170 -1.23 3.22 0.91
CA CYS A 170 -1.44 2.29 -0.19
C CYS A 170 -1.07 0.82 0.16
N PRO A 171 -2.03 -0.11 0.26
CA PRO A 171 -1.75 -1.51 0.56
C PRO A 171 -1.08 -2.22 -0.62
N TYR A 172 -1.37 -1.78 -1.87
CA TYR A 172 -0.68 -2.28 -3.06
C TYR A 172 0.80 -1.83 -3.11
N GLY A 173 1.11 -0.67 -2.53
CA GLY A 173 2.47 -0.17 -2.39
C GLY A 173 3.37 -1.08 -1.53
N VAL A 174 2.77 -1.82 -0.59
CA VAL A 174 3.46 -2.84 0.22
C VAL A 174 3.91 -4.00 -0.65
N LEU A 175 2.98 -4.60 -1.39
CA LEU A 175 3.28 -5.74 -2.27
C LEU A 175 4.33 -5.38 -3.33
N LEU A 176 4.17 -4.22 -3.97
CA LEU A 176 5.15 -3.69 -4.91
C LEU A 176 6.49 -3.39 -4.23
N GLY A 177 6.50 -2.95 -2.97
CA GLY A 177 7.70 -2.70 -2.18
C GLY A 177 8.48 -3.98 -1.88
N LEU A 178 7.77 -5.06 -1.56
CA LEU A 178 8.35 -6.39 -1.37
C LEU A 178 8.97 -6.90 -2.67
N MET A 179 8.23 -6.88 -3.78
CA MET A 179 8.73 -7.31 -5.08
C MET A 179 9.92 -6.48 -5.54
N SER A 180 9.87 -5.16 -5.32
CA SER A 180 10.98 -4.27 -5.64
C SER A 180 12.21 -4.48 -4.76
N SER A 181 12.07 -5.02 -3.54
CA SER A 181 13.23 -5.34 -2.71
C SER A 181 14.03 -6.53 -3.25
N LEU A 182 13.34 -7.45 -3.93
CA LEU A 182 13.89 -8.60 -4.64
C LEU A 182 14.29 -8.28 -6.08
N ALA A 183 14.17 -7.01 -6.49
CA ALA A 183 14.30 -6.67 -7.90
C ALA A 183 15.71 -6.90 -8.45
N LYS A 184 15.77 -7.52 -9.64
CA LYS A 184 17.04 -7.79 -10.35
C LYS A 184 17.71 -6.49 -10.78
N ARG A 185 16.95 -5.51 -11.30
CA ARG A 185 17.45 -4.17 -11.65
C ARG A 185 16.86 -3.13 -10.71
N ARG A 186 17.68 -2.66 -9.77
CA ARG A 186 17.31 -1.60 -8.84
C ARG A 186 17.41 -0.24 -9.52
N VAL A 187 16.59 0.71 -9.07
CA VAL A 187 16.57 2.06 -9.64
C VAL A 187 17.76 2.85 -9.14
N GLU A 188 18.80 2.98 -9.95
CA GLU A 188 19.97 3.80 -9.62
C GLU A 188 19.80 5.25 -10.09
N VAL A 189 20.37 6.22 -9.35
CA VAL A 189 20.27 7.65 -9.71
C VAL A 189 21.12 7.97 -10.95
N THR A 190 22.34 7.43 -11.02
CA THR A 190 23.33 7.67 -12.08
C THR A 190 23.94 6.33 -12.49
N SER A 191 24.33 6.19 -13.77
CA SER A 191 25.14 5.05 -14.23
C SER A 191 26.64 5.25 -13.95
N GLU A 192 27.06 6.51 -13.76
CA GLU A 192 28.44 6.87 -13.46
C GLU A 192 28.72 6.82 -11.95
N LYS A 193 30.01 6.85 -11.58
CA LYS A 193 30.45 6.88 -10.18
C LYS A 193 29.86 8.09 -9.43
N CYS A 194 29.21 7.81 -8.31
CA CYS A 194 28.66 8.81 -7.40
C CYS A 194 29.79 9.63 -6.75
N ILE A 195 29.65 10.95 -6.75
CA ILE A 195 30.61 11.91 -6.17
C ILE A 195 30.17 12.45 -4.80
N ASN A 196 29.15 11.84 -4.17
CA ASN A 196 28.65 12.21 -2.84
C ASN A 196 28.20 13.68 -2.65
N CYS A 197 27.71 14.32 -3.72
CA CYS A 197 27.26 15.73 -3.72
C CYS A 197 25.93 16.04 -3.01
N THR A 198 25.27 15.06 -2.38
CA THR A 198 23.99 15.18 -1.61
C THR A 198 22.72 15.67 -2.36
N LEU A 199 22.83 16.26 -3.56
CA LEU A 199 21.72 16.85 -4.32
C LEU A 199 20.54 15.89 -4.57
N CYS A 200 20.83 14.63 -4.91
CA CYS A 200 19.80 13.62 -5.13
C CYS A 200 19.01 13.31 -3.85
N HIS A 201 19.66 13.34 -2.69
CA HIS A 201 19.02 13.09 -1.40
C HIS A 201 18.04 14.22 -1.04
N HIS A 202 18.40 15.49 -1.25
CA HIS A 202 17.52 16.64 -1.01
C HIS A 202 16.33 16.74 -1.96
N SER A 203 16.47 16.27 -3.19
CA SER A 203 15.39 16.28 -4.19
C SER A 203 14.43 15.09 -4.13
N CYS A 204 14.70 14.09 -3.28
CA CYS A 204 13.86 12.90 -3.19
C CYS A 204 12.54 13.20 -2.45
N PRO A 205 11.36 13.03 -3.09
CA PRO A 205 10.09 13.35 -2.44
C PRO A 205 9.66 12.31 -1.39
N VAL A 206 10.22 11.10 -1.45
CA VAL A 206 9.83 9.96 -0.61
C VAL A 206 10.96 9.49 0.33
N ASP A 207 12.03 10.28 0.48
CA ASP A 207 13.19 9.97 1.33
C ASP A 207 13.83 8.58 1.07
N ALA A 208 13.77 8.10 -0.17
CA ALA A 208 14.27 6.77 -0.52
C ALA A 208 15.79 6.70 -0.71
N ILE A 209 16.48 7.84 -0.75
CA ILE A 209 17.94 7.90 -0.96
C ILE A 209 18.61 7.93 0.41
N ARG A 210 19.39 6.89 0.69
CA ARG A 210 20.08 6.71 1.96
C ARG A 210 21.47 7.33 1.89
N GLU A 211 21.82 8.07 2.93
CA GLU A 211 23.13 8.71 3.09
C GLU A 211 24.27 7.71 3.29
N PRO A 212 25.51 8.06 2.89
CA PRO A 212 26.69 7.29 3.25
C PRO A 212 26.89 7.32 4.77
N THR A 213 27.46 6.24 5.31
CA THR A 213 27.81 6.20 6.74
C THR A 213 28.93 7.20 6.98
N SER A 214 28.71 8.19 7.87
CA SER A 214 29.73 9.20 8.14
C SER A 214 30.94 8.58 8.84
N SER A 215 32.13 9.16 8.65
CA SER A 215 33.35 8.72 9.34
C SER A 215 33.28 8.90 10.85
N ASN A 216 32.42 9.80 11.35
CA ASN A 216 32.18 10.04 12.77
C ASN A 216 31.15 9.07 13.38
N ASP A 217 30.38 8.36 12.56
CA ASP A 217 29.44 7.31 12.98
C ASP A 217 30.14 5.93 13.08
N LYS A 218 31.49 5.93 13.10
CA LYS A 218 32.33 4.76 13.40
C LYS A 218 32.11 4.32 14.86
N GLN A 219 31.05 3.53 15.05
CA GLN A 219 30.92 2.50 16.10
C GLN A 219 30.98 3.00 17.56
N THR A 220 29.90 3.58 18.07
CA THR A 220 29.66 3.57 19.53
C THR A 220 29.19 2.20 20.01
N GLU A 221 28.58 1.38 19.14
CA GLU A 221 28.03 0.08 19.52
C GLU A 221 28.95 -1.07 19.09
N LYS A 222 29.45 -1.84 20.07
CA LYS A 222 30.21 -3.07 19.83
C LYS A 222 29.38 -4.05 19.00
N ARG A 223 29.97 -4.68 17.97
CA ARG A 223 29.29 -5.65 17.09
C ARG A 223 28.51 -6.72 17.87
N ASN A 224 29.05 -7.20 18.98
CA ASN A 224 28.40 -8.21 19.82
C ASN A 224 27.07 -7.72 20.43
N LEU A 225 26.95 -6.43 20.80
CA LEU A 225 25.71 -5.87 21.30
C LEU A 225 24.64 -5.82 20.20
N GLY A 226 25.03 -5.42 18.99
CA GLY A 226 24.14 -5.42 17.83
C GLY A 226 23.65 -6.82 17.46
N VAL A 227 24.54 -7.82 17.47
CA VAL A 227 24.17 -9.23 17.22
C VAL A 227 23.26 -9.77 18.31
N LYS A 228 23.56 -9.53 19.60
CA LYS A 228 22.67 -9.92 20.72
C LYS A 228 21.29 -9.30 20.59
N ARG A 229 21.21 -8.03 20.21
CA ARG A 229 19.95 -7.31 19.98
C ARG A 229 19.15 -7.91 18.82
N ILE A 230 19.79 -8.20 17.69
CA ILE A 230 19.14 -8.85 16.55
C ILE A 230 18.65 -10.25 16.93
N PHE A 231 19.47 -11.04 17.63
CA PHE A 231 19.10 -12.36 18.11
C PHE A 231 17.88 -12.31 19.04
N LEU A 232 17.86 -11.37 19.98
CA LEU A 232 16.71 -11.12 20.85
C LEU A 232 15.45 -10.80 20.04
N TYR A 233 15.53 -9.93 19.04
CA TYR A 233 14.37 -9.62 18.19
C TYR A 233 13.91 -10.78 17.31
N ILE A 234 14.82 -11.65 16.87
CA ILE A 234 14.47 -12.89 16.18
C ILE A 234 13.72 -13.85 17.11
N LEU A 235 14.12 -13.93 18.38
CA LEU A 235 13.44 -14.74 19.39
C LEU A 235 12.09 -14.15 19.82
N ILE A 236 11.96 -12.82 19.83
CA ILE A 236 10.70 -12.11 20.10
C ILE A 236 9.75 -12.14 18.91
N LEU A 237 10.24 -12.31 17.67
CA LEU A 237 9.41 -12.36 16.46
C LEU A 237 8.26 -13.38 16.55
N PRO A 238 8.47 -14.68 16.89
CA PRO A 238 7.37 -15.64 17.02
C PRO A 238 6.38 -15.24 18.12
N LEU A 239 6.89 -14.69 19.24
CA LEU A 239 6.04 -14.21 20.33
C LEU A 239 5.11 -13.07 19.86
N LEU A 240 5.63 -12.11 19.08
CA LEU A 240 4.83 -11.03 18.49
C LEU A 240 3.81 -11.55 17.47
N THR A 241 4.16 -12.58 16.69
CA THR A 241 3.20 -13.18 15.74
C THR A 241 2.06 -13.89 16.45
N ILE A 242 2.37 -14.68 17.48
CA ILE A 242 1.36 -15.44 18.23
C ILE A 242 0.48 -14.49 19.03
N SER A 243 1.06 -13.50 19.71
CA SER A 243 0.28 -12.52 20.47
C SER A 243 -0.62 -11.69 19.55
N GLY A 244 -0.12 -11.25 18.39
CA GLY A 244 -0.92 -10.56 17.39
C GLY A 244 -2.09 -11.41 16.87
N ALA A 245 -1.85 -12.70 16.60
CA ALA A 245 -2.89 -13.63 16.16
C ALA A 245 -3.97 -13.82 17.23
N LEU A 246 -3.59 -14.08 18.48
CA LEU A 246 -4.53 -14.27 19.59
C LEU A 246 -5.34 -13.01 19.89
N LEU A 247 -4.70 -11.84 19.91
CA LEU A 247 -5.38 -10.57 20.16
C LEU A 247 -6.45 -10.26 19.11
N LEU A 248 -6.16 -10.46 17.83
CA LEU A 248 -7.15 -10.19 16.79
C LEU A 248 -8.20 -11.31 16.67
N GLN A 249 -7.83 -12.54 17.05
CA GLN A 249 -8.77 -13.66 17.19
C GLN A 249 -9.78 -13.44 18.31
N SER A 250 -9.36 -12.91 19.47
CA SER A 250 -10.29 -12.61 20.58
C SER A 250 -11.31 -11.53 20.20
N GLN A 251 -10.95 -10.62 19.29
CA GLN A 251 -11.86 -9.58 18.78
C GLN A 251 -12.70 -10.04 17.57
N SER A 252 -12.66 -11.32 17.20
CA SER A 252 -13.33 -11.82 15.99
C SER A 252 -14.84 -11.60 15.98
N GLU A 253 -15.51 -11.69 17.13
CA GLU A 253 -16.96 -11.42 17.24
C GLU A 253 -17.29 -9.97 16.88
N ARG A 254 -16.55 -9.00 17.45
CA ARG A 254 -16.74 -7.57 17.14
C ARG A 254 -16.42 -7.25 15.69
N LEU A 255 -15.42 -7.90 15.10
CA LEU A 255 -15.07 -7.74 13.69
C LEU A 255 -16.13 -8.35 12.76
N SER A 256 -16.83 -9.40 13.21
CA SER A 256 -17.86 -10.06 12.42
C SER A 256 -19.11 -9.20 12.19
N LEU A 257 -19.32 -8.16 13.00
CA LEU A 257 -20.37 -7.14 12.80
C LEU A 257 -20.26 -6.39 11.48
N ALA A 258 -19.07 -6.40 10.86
CA ALA A 258 -18.89 -5.86 9.52
C ALA A 258 -19.67 -6.66 8.45
N HIS A 259 -20.07 -7.90 8.75
CA HIS A 259 -20.85 -8.73 7.83
C HIS A 259 -22.34 -8.47 8.03
N ARG A 260 -23.06 -8.25 6.91
CA ARG A 260 -24.48 -7.89 6.91
C ARG A 260 -25.34 -8.87 7.72
N ASP A 261 -25.20 -10.17 7.48
CA ASP A 261 -26.02 -11.19 8.15
C ASP A 261 -25.79 -11.25 9.66
N VAL A 262 -24.55 -10.99 10.11
CA VAL A 262 -24.22 -11.00 11.55
C VAL A 262 -24.79 -9.75 12.22
N TRP A 263 -24.65 -8.60 11.56
CA TRP A 263 -25.24 -7.34 12.03
C TRP A 263 -26.76 -7.44 12.14
N LEU A 264 -27.42 -8.00 11.13
CA LEU A 264 -28.87 -8.24 11.12
C LEU A 264 -29.29 -9.20 12.23
N TYR A 265 -28.57 -10.31 12.42
CA TYR A 265 -28.86 -11.28 13.47
C TYR A 265 -28.76 -10.67 14.88
N GLU A 266 -27.75 -9.84 15.14
CA GLU A 266 -27.63 -9.16 16.44
C GLU A 266 -28.73 -8.13 16.65
N GLN A 267 -29.16 -7.43 15.59
CA GLN A 267 -30.29 -6.52 15.67
C GLN A 267 -31.59 -7.26 16.02
N LEU A 268 -31.87 -8.39 15.37
CA LEU A 268 -33.02 -9.26 15.67
C LEU A 268 -32.99 -9.76 17.13
N GLN A 269 -31.83 -10.22 17.59
CA GLN A 269 -31.66 -10.69 18.97
C GLN A 269 -31.86 -9.55 20.00
N SER A 270 -31.34 -8.35 19.72
CA SER A 270 -31.53 -7.20 20.60
C SER A 270 -33.00 -6.76 20.70
N GLN A 271 -33.77 -6.89 19.62
CA GLN A 271 -35.19 -6.57 19.60
C GLN A 271 -36.04 -7.62 20.33
N ASN A 272 -35.76 -8.92 20.15
CA ASN A 272 -36.46 -9.97 20.88
C ASN A 272 -36.26 -9.87 22.41
N ASN A 273 -35.12 -9.32 22.85
CA ASN A 273 -34.83 -9.11 24.27
C ASN A 273 -35.45 -7.84 24.85
N VAL A 274 -35.86 -6.89 24.02
CA VAL A 274 -36.51 -5.63 24.43
C VAL A 274 -37.97 -5.70 23.97
N SER A 275 -38.83 -6.25 24.82
CA SER A 275 -40.29 -6.32 24.64
C SER A 275 -40.90 -4.92 24.51
N GLY A 276 -40.80 -4.29 23.34
CA GLY A 276 -41.25 -2.93 23.12
C GLY A 276 -41.00 -2.48 21.69
N SER A 277 -42.03 -2.58 20.86
CA SER A 277 -42.05 -2.09 19.47
C SER A 277 -41.86 -0.57 19.43
N PHE A 278 -40.64 -0.10 19.22
CA PHE A 278 -40.41 1.26 18.74
C PHE A 278 -39.31 1.28 17.68
N ASN A 279 -39.71 1.63 16.46
CA ASN A 279 -38.93 1.79 15.23
C ASN A 279 -38.18 0.52 14.76
N LEU A 280 -38.83 -0.28 13.89
CA LEU A 280 -38.12 -1.28 13.11
C LEU A 280 -37.06 -0.57 12.26
N SER A 281 -35.82 -1.08 12.30
CA SER A 281 -34.82 -0.70 11.31
C SER A 281 -35.30 -1.23 9.94
N PRO A 282 -35.13 -0.45 8.86
CA PRO A 282 -35.55 -0.87 7.52
C PRO A 282 -35.03 -2.26 7.11
N GLU A 283 -33.86 -2.68 7.63
CA GLU A 283 -33.31 -4.00 7.33
C GLU A 283 -34.05 -5.17 8.02
N VAL A 284 -34.61 -4.94 9.20
CA VAL A 284 -35.36 -5.97 9.95
C VAL A 284 -36.75 -6.15 9.35
N GLU A 285 -37.40 -5.05 8.97
CA GLU A 285 -38.69 -5.07 8.29
C GLU A 285 -38.58 -5.82 6.95
N ALA A 286 -37.56 -5.49 6.14
CA ALA A 286 -37.27 -6.21 4.90
C ALA A 286 -36.97 -7.70 5.13
N PHE A 287 -36.37 -8.09 6.25
CA PHE A 287 -36.11 -9.51 6.55
C PHE A 287 -37.40 -10.27 6.86
N HIS A 288 -38.31 -9.68 7.62
CA HIS A 288 -39.63 -10.27 7.89
C HIS A 288 -40.48 -10.37 6.61
N GLU A 289 -40.40 -9.37 5.72
CA GLU A 289 -41.07 -9.40 4.41
C GLU A 289 -40.52 -10.47 3.46
N MET A 290 -39.21 -10.78 3.55
CA MET A 290 -38.58 -11.83 2.74
C MET A 290 -38.94 -13.27 3.19
N GLY A 291 -39.60 -13.43 4.35
CA GLY A 291 -40.07 -14.74 4.84
C GLY A 291 -38.96 -15.77 5.09
N ARG A 292 -37.72 -15.32 5.36
CA ARG A 292 -36.59 -16.21 5.62
C ARG A 292 -36.68 -16.85 7.01
N ASP A 293 -36.34 -18.12 7.11
CA ASP A 293 -36.34 -18.84 8.39
C ASP A 293 -35.22 -18.33 9.32
N PRO A 294 -35.51 -17.91 10.57
CA PRO A 294 -34.50 -17.50 11.55
C PRO A 294 -33.45 -18.60 11.85
N GLU A 295 -33.78 -19.89 11.73
CA GLU A 295 -32.82 -20.98 11.95
C GLU A 295 -31.75 -21.06 10.85
N GLU A 296 -32.13 -20.80 9.59
CA GLU A 296 -31.20 -20.70 8.47
C GLU A 296 -30.23 -19.52 8.66
N LEU A 297 -30.74 -18.38 9.16
CA LEU A 297 -29.92 -17.20 9.45
C LEU A 297 -28.91 -17.51 10.57
N GLN A 298 -29.32 -18.16 11.65
CA GLN A 298 -28.41 -18.53 12.74
C GLN A 298 -27.28 -19.46 12.25
N THR A 299 -27.61 -20.45 11.42
CA THR A 299 -26.62 -21.37 10.84
C THR A 299 -25.60 -20.64 9.96
N SER A 300 -26.07 -19.69 9.15
CA SER A 300 -25.20 -18.83 8.33
C SER A 300 -24.26 -17.98 9.19
N VAL A 301 -24.76 -17.37 10.28
CA VAL A 301 -23.97 -16.53 11.21
C VAL A 301 -22.88 -17.33 11.90
N LEU A 302 -23.16 -18.57 12.33
CA LEU A 302 -22.15 -19.45 12.93
C LEU A 302 -21.01 -19.76 11.96
N SER A 303 -21.33 -20.02 10.69
CA SER A 303 -20.33 -20.27 9.65
C SER A 303 -19.45 -19.04 9.38
N VAL A 304 -20.06 -17.85 9.36
CA VAL A 304 -19.37 -16.57 9.17
C VAL A 304 -18.46 -16.27 10.35
N ARG A 305 -18.95 -16.38 11.60
CA ARG A 305 -18.14 -16.15 12.81
C ARG A 305 -16.94 -17.10 12.89
N LYS A 306 -17.11 -18.37 12.49
CA LYS A 306 -16.00 -19.34 12.40
C LYS A 306 -14.94 -18.90 11.39
N SER A 307 -15.34 -18.41 10.23
CA SER A 307 -14.44 -17.86 9.21
C SER A 307 -13.71 -16.62 9.71
N TYR A 308 -14.41 -15.69 10.36
CA TYR A 308 -13.81 -14.51 10.99
C TYR A 308 -12.74 -14.88 12.01
N ARG A 309 -12.96 -15.90 12.84
CA ARG A 309 -11.98 -16.38 13.83
C ARG A 309 -10.66 -16.85 13.22
N ILE A 310 -10.71 -17.44 12.02
CA ILE A 310 -9.51 -17.92 11.30
C ILE A 310 -8.81 -16.72 10.64
N TRP A 311 -9.55 -15.95 9.84
CA TRP A 311 -8.95 -14.84 9.08
C TRP A 311 -8.45 -13.72 9.99
N SER A 312 -9.09 -13.48 11.14
CA SER A 312 -8.61 -12.48 12.09
C SER A 312 -7.32 -12.94 12.78
N ALA A 313 -7.18 -14.24 13.08
CA ALA A 313 -5.91 -14.79 13.55
C ALA A 313 -4.78 -14.62 12.51
N ILE A 314 -5.06 -14.88 11.23
CA ILE A 314 -4.10 -14.67 10.13
C ILE A 314 -3.71 -13.20 10.02
N ALA A 315 -4.69 -12.29 10.01
CA ALA A 315 -4.45 -10.85 9.91
C ALA A 315 -3.65 -10.32 11.11
N GLY A 316 -3.97 -10.77 12.33
CA GLY A 316 -3.25 -10.41 13.55
C GLY A 316 -1.82 -10.93 13.56
N GLY A 317 -1.63 -12.19 13.13
CA GLY A 317 -0.30 -12.79 12.98
C GLY A 317 0.56 -12.05 11.96
N LEU A 318 -0.01 -11.64 10.83
CA LEU A 318 0.67 -10.83 9.81
C LEU A 318 1.12 -9.48 10.38
N ILE A 319 0.27 -8.78 11.13
CA ILE A 319 0.60 -7.49 11.76
C ILE A 319 1.76 -7.68 12.75
N GLY A 320 1.68 -8.71 13.61
CA GLY A 320 2.74 -9.05 14.56
C GLY A 320 4.07 -9.39 13.88
N PHE A 321 4.02 -10.15 12.78
CA PHE A 321 5.19 -10.52 11.98
C PHE A 321 5.88 -9.30 11.40
N VAL A 322 5.10 -8.42 10.76
CA VAL A 322 5.61 -7.19 10.14
C VAL A 322 6.25 -6.27 11.17
N LEU A 323 5.62 -6.13 12.35
CA LEU A 323 6.17 -5.35 13.45
C LEU A 323 7.54 -5.89 13.87
N GLY A 324 7.66 -7.20 14.09
CA GLY A 324 8.93 -7.84 14.43
C GLY A 324 10.00 -7.68 13.34
N CYS A 325 9.65 -7.91 12.05
CA CYS A 325 10.56 -7.69 10.93
C CYS A 325 11.06 -6.23 10.85
N LYS A 326 10.19 -5.27 11.15
CA LYS A 326 10.55 -3.85 11.19
C LYS A 326 11.50 -3.52 12.35
N LEU A 327 11.32 -4.11 13.53
CA LEU A 327 12.23 -3.95 14.67
C LEU A 327 13.62 -4.52 14.35
N ILE A 328 13.68 -5.69 13.71
CA ILE A 328 14.93 -6.31 13.24
C ILE A 328 15.61 -5.38 12.22
N ARG A 329 14.86 -4.86 11.25
CA ARG A 329 15.40 -3.95 10.22
C ARG A 329 15.92 -2.64 10.80
N LEU A 330 15.23 -2.08 11.80
CA LEU A 330 15.65 -0.87 12.51
C LEU A 330 16.98 -1.08 13.24
N SER A 331 17.20 -2.29 13.75
CA SER A 331 18.43 -2.68 14.46
C SER A 331 19.58 -3.08 13.54
N THR A 332 19.30 -3.31 12.26
CA THR A 332 20.31 -3.71 11.28
C THR A 332 21.01 -2.49 10.69
N LYS A 333 22.20 -2.17 11.20
CA LYS A 333 23.07 -1.14 10.61
C LYS A 333 23.87 -1.73 9.45
N ARG A 334 23.75 -1.14 8.26
CA ARG A 334 24.58 -1.46 7.08
C ARG A 334 25.49 -0.28 6.74
N THR A 335 26.77 -0.57 6.55
CA THR A 335 27.78 0.41 6.11
C THR A 335 27.59 0.72 4.62
N ARG A 336 27.65 2.01 4.28
CA ARG A 336 27.50 2.51 2.91
C ARG A 336 28.60 3.53 2.62
N LYS A 337 29.29 3.38 1.48
CA LYS A 337 30.33 4.32 1.04
C LYS A 337 29.76 5.49 0.22
N THR A 338 28.62 5.28 -0.43
CA THR A 338 28.00 6.27 -1.32
C THR A 338 26.50 6.37 -1.07
N TYR A 339 25.86 7.39 -1.63
CA TYR A 339 24.40 7.50 -1.65
C TYR A 339 23.77 6.37 -2.45
N GLU A 340 22.90 5.60 -1.81
CA GLU A 340 22.22 4.44 -2.41
C GLU A 340 20.71 4.57 -2.29
N THR A 341 20.00 4.15 -3.32
CA THR A 341 18.54 4.10 -3.33
C THR A 341 18.03 2.86 -2.60
N GLU A 342 17.15 3.04 -1.63
CA GLU A 342 16.44 1.94 -0.99
C GLU A 342 15.33 1.41 -1.90
N ALA A 343 15.51 0.19 -2.42
CA ALA A 343 14.63 -0.39 -3.42
C ALA A 343 13.15 -0.49 -2.95
N SER A 344 12.91 -0.88 -1.69
CA SER A 344 11.54 -0.97 -1.15
C SER A 344 10.86 0.39 -0.94
N SER A 345 11.61 1.49 -0.89
CA SER A 345 11.12 2.85 -0.58
C SER A 345 11.14 3.77 -1.80
N CYS A 346 11.92 3.45 -2.84
CA CYS A 346 11.94 4.18 -4.10
C CYS A 346 10.67 3.92 -4.92
N VAL A 347 9.98 4.98 -5.36
CA VAL A 347 8.78 4.90 -6.22
C VAL A 347 9.08 5.19 -7.69
N ALA A 348 10.37 5.27 -8.06
CA ALA A 348 10.82 5.50 -9.42
C ALA A 348 10.22 6.76 -10.10
N CYS A 349 9.97 7.84 -9.35
CA CYS A 349 9.43 9.10 -9.90
C CYS A 349 10.45 9.89 -10.75
N GLY A 350 11.73 9.55 -10.68
CA GLY A 350 12.80 10.17 -11.47
C GLY A 350 13.15 11.61 -11.12
N ARG A 351 12.57 12.18 -10.04
CA ARG A 351 12.85 13.56 -9.60
C ARG A 351 14.35 13.80 -9.39
N CYS A 352 15.06 12.85 -8.79
CA CYS A 352 16.48 12.92 -8.50
C CYS A 352 17.38 12.93 -9.75
N PHE A 353 16.91 12.49 -10.93
CA PHE A 353 17.74 12.39 -12.12
C PHE A 353 18.20 13.76 -12.62
N ASN A 354 17.31 14.75 -12.59
CA ASN A 354 17.61 16.12 -13.03
C ASN A 354 18.59 16.85 -12.11
N TYR A 355 18.69 16.43 -10.85
CA TYR A 355 19.59 17.04 -9.85
C TYR A 355 20.95 16.37 -9.80
N CYS A 356 21.15 15.24 -10.50
CA CYS A 356 22.41 14.54 -10.48
C CYS A 356 23.37 15.14 -11.54
N PRO A 357 24.51 15.73 -11.15
CA PRO A 357 25.44 16.33 -12.11
C PRO A 357 26.02 15.31 -13.08
N GLN A 358 26.15 14.05 -12.67
CA GLN A 358 26.66 12.98 -13.54
C GLN A 358 25.69 12.64 -14.69
N ASN A 359 24.39 12.83 -14.49
CA ASN A 359 23.41 12.63 -15.56
C ASN A 359 23.42 13.82 -16.55
N LEU A 360 23.73 15.03 -16.07
CA LEU A 360 23.79 16.24 -16.88
C LEU A 360 25.07 16.34 -17.74
N LYS A 361 26.16 15.69 -17.30
CA LYS A 361 27.43 15.62 -18.03
C LYS A 361 27.38 14.70 -19.25
N LYS A 362 26.37 13.83 -19.39
CA LYS A 362 26.24 13.00 -20.59
C LYS A 362 25.91 13.89 -21.79
N PRO A 363 26.74 13.92 -22.85
CA PRO A 363 26.29 14.47 -24.11
C PRO A 363 25.06 13.65 -24.54
N ILE A 364 23.99 14.34 -24.92
CA ILE A 364 22.85 13.73 -25.60
C ILE A 364 23.45 12.96 -26.78
N THR A 365 23.42 11.63 -26.71
CA THR A 365 23.90 10.78 -27.80
C THR A 365 23.15 11.18 -29.07
N LYS A 366 23.90 11.43 -30.14
CA LYS A 366 23.52 11.91 -31.48
C LYS A 366 22.53 11.00 -32.25
N ASP A 367 21.47 10.51 -31.61
CA ASP A 367 20.53 9.55 -32.24
C ASP A 367 19.06 10.03 -32.22
N GLU A 368 18.81 11.30 -31.87
CA GLU A 368 17.46 11.91 -31.95
C GLU A 368 17.39 13.11 -32.93
N THR A 369 18.24 13.11 -33.97
CA THR A 369 18.03 13.94 -35.16
C THR A 369 17.81 13.05 -36.38
N LYS A 370 16.70 12.33 -36.41
CA LYS A 370 16.03 11.99 -37.67
C LYS A 370 14.56 12.35 -37.53
N PRO A 371 14.07 13.38 -38.24
CA PRO A 371 12.64 13.57 -38.39
C PRO A 371 12.14 12.45 -39.33
N LEU A 372 11.07 11.78 -38.93
CA LEU A 372 10.06 11.17 -39.79
C LEU A 372 8.80 10.95 -38.96
#